data_AF-A0A0U3Q665-F1
#
_entry.id   AF-A0A0U3Q665-F1
#
_cell.length_a   1.000
_cell.length_b   1.000
_cell.length_c   1.000
_cell.angle_alpha   90.00
_cell.angle_beta   90.00
_cell.angle_gamma   90.00
#
_symmetry.space_group_name_H-M   'P 1'
#
loop_
_entity.id
_entity.type
_entity.pdbx_description
1 polymer ?
#
loop_
_entity_poly.entity_id
_entity_poly.type
_entity_poly.pdbx_seq_one_letter_code
_entity_poly.pdbx_strand_id
1 'polypeptide(L)' 'MAHKGAALAAKAGAAPRAPRPAKHLSVFPFSPAVIDAVAGRLEGYSLSKGTIRFTAAHPLPDDVLEDIVRLRRAEILK' A
#
# COMPACT_ATOMS: atom_id res chain seq x y z
N MET A 1 -39.74 1.96 -53.79
CA MET A 1 -40.33 1.48 -52.52
C MET A 1 -39.22 1.40 -51.48
N ALA A 2 -39.33 2.26 -50.46
CA ALA A 2 -38.67 2.27 -49.14
C ALA A 2 -37.15 1.98 -49.02
N HIS A 3 -36.35 3.06 -48.96
CA HIS A 3 -35.08 3.09 -48.21
C HIS A 3 -35.36 3.49 -46.76
N LYS A 4 -34.90 2.68 -45.78
CA LYS A 4 -34.27 3.05 -44.48
C LYS A 4 -34.57 2.01 -43.40
N GLY A 5 -33.61 1.12 -43.15
CA GLY A 5 -33.42 0.51 -41.84
C GLY A 5 -32.43 1.36 -41.06
N ALA A 6 -32.90 2.07 -40.03
CA ALA A 6 -32.04 2.78 -39.10
C ALA A 6 -31.46 1.77 -38.09
N ALA A 7 -30.16 1.50 -38.17
CA ALA A 7 -29.43 0.79 -37.13
C ALA A 7 -28.92 1.82 -36.11
N LEU A 8 -29.59 1.89 -34.96
CA LEU A 8 -29.10 2.62 -33.79
C LEU A 8 -27.89 1.86 -33.23
N ALA A 9 -26.68 2.24 -33.66
CA ALA A 9 -25.45 1.77 -33.03
C ALA A 9 -25.32 2.44 -31.66
N ALA A 10 -25.77 1.74 -30.61
CA ALA A 10 -25.47 2.12 -29.24
C ALA A 10 -23.94 2.09 -29.05
N LYS A 11 -23.33 3.26 -28.86
CA LYS A 11 -21.96 3.39 -28.38
C LYS A 11 -21.90 2.74 -27.01
N ALA A 12 -21.34 1.54 -26.92
CA ALA A 12 -20.96 0.93 -25.66
C ALA A 12 -19.94 1.86 -24.99
N GLY A 13 -20.42 2.68 -24.04
CA GLY A 13 -19.57 3.48 -23.18
C GLY A 13 -18.70 2.53 -22.36
N ALA A 14 -17.38 2.67 -22.47
CA ALA A 14 -16.44 1.89 -21.69
C ALA A 14 -16.75 2.09 -20.20
N ALA A 15 -17.16 1.02 -19.52
CA ALA A 15 -17.34 1.04 -18.08
C ALA A 15 -16.03 1.47 -17.40
N PRO A 16 -16.09 2.31 -16.35
CA PRO A 16 -14.89 2.74 -15.65
C PRO A 16 -14.17 1.52 -15.07
N ARG A 17 -12.91 1.34 -15.48
CA ARG A 17 -12.05 0.27 -15.00
C ARG A 17 -11.72 0.55 -13.53
N ALA A 18 -12.17 -0.32 -12.64
CA ALA A 18 -11.85 -0.22 -11.22
C ALA A 18 -10.31 -0.21 -11.03
N PRO A 19 -9.78 0.61 -10.12
CA PRO A 19 -8.36 0.60 -9.80
C PRO A 19 -7.97 -0.79 -9.28
N ARG A 20 -6.84 -1.32 -9.76
CA ARG A 20 -6.26 -2.53 -9.14
C ARG A 20 -5.77 -2.17 -7.75
N PRO A 21 -6.07 -2.97 -6.71
CA PRO A 21 -5.51 -2.75 -5.39
C PRO A 21 -3.98 -2.76 -5.49
N ALA A 22 -3.34 -1.84 -4.76
CA ALA A 22 -1.90 -1.81 -4.67
C ALA A 22 -1.41 -3.14 -4.06
N LYS A 23 -0.41 -3.77 -4.68
CA LYS A 23 0.12 -5.08 -4.26
C LYS A 23 1.11 -4.98 -3.08
N HIS A 24 0.90 -4.02 -2.18
CA HIS A 24 1.79 -3.79 -1.05
C HIS A 24 1.05 -3.94 0.27
N LEU A 25 1.77 -4.46 1.26
CA LEU A 25 1.38 -4.50 2.66
C LEU A 25 2.01 -3.30 3.37
N SER A 26 1.43 -2.90 4.49
CA SER A 26 1.90 -1.75 5.25
C SER A 26 1.90 -2.05 6.75
N VAL A 27 2.99 -1.67 7.44
CA VAL A 27 3.03 -1.58 8.90
C VAL A 27 2.88 -0.11 9.30
N PHE A 28 2.05 0.15 10.30
CA PHE A 28 1.80 1.49 10.85
C PHE A 28 2.17 1.52 12.34
N PRO A 29 3.40 1.90 12.70
CA PRO A 29 3.80 2.02 14.09
C PRO A 29 3.18 3.23 14.79
N PHE A 30 2.60 4.20 14.07
CA PHE A 30 2.07 5.45 14.63
C PHE A 30 3.10 6.27 15.44
N SER A 31 4.40 6.11 15.15
CA SER A 31 5.48 6.95 15.68
C SER A 31 6.55 7.10 14.59
N PRO A 32 6.78 8.33 14.08
CA PRO A 32 7.88 8.59 13.16
C PRO A 32 9.25 8.22 13.76
N ALA A 33 9.45 8.48 15.05
CA ALA A 33 10.71 8.17 15.74
C ALA A 33 11.05 6.67 15.73
N VAL A 34 10.05 5.79 15.82
CA VAL A 34 10.26 4.34 15.69
C VAL A 34 10.71 3.94 14.29
N ILE A 35 10.21 4.62 13.25
CA ILE A 35 10.65 4.35 11.87
C ILE A 35 12.08 4.85 11.68
N ASP A 36 12.39 6.05 12.14
CA ASP A 36 13.73 6.64 12.04
C ASP A 36 14.78 5.75 12.71
N ALA A 37 14.44 5.16 13.87
CA ALA A 37 15.33 4.26 14.61
C ALA A 37 15.68 2.95 13.87
N VAL A 38 14.86 2.52 12.91
CA VAL A 38 15.08 1.27 12.16
C VAL A 38 15.36 1.49 10.67
N ALA A 39 15.26 2.72 10.17
CA ALA A 39 15.35 3.06 8.75
C ALA A 39 16.64 2.59 8.08
N GLY A 40 17.77 2.60 8.80
CA GLY A 40 19.06 2.13 8.28
C GLY A 40 19.10 0.64 7.91
N ARG A 41 18.15 -0.16 8.40
CA ARG A 41 18.02 -1.59 8.07
C ARG A 41 16.98 -1.86 6.98
N LEU A 42 16.34 -0.81 6.47
CA LEU A 42 15.22 -0.88 5.53
C LEU A 42 15.58 -0.29 4.17
N GLU A 43 16.83 -0.41 3.76
CA GLU A 43 17.24 -0.06 2.40
C GLU A 43 16.44 -0.89 1.39
N GLY A 44 15.91 -0.23 0.34
CA GLY A 44 15.05 -0.86 -0.66
C GLY A 44 13.56 -0.94 -0.28
N TYR A 45 13.17 -0.60 0.95
CA TYR A 45 11.76 -0.49 1.32
C TYR A 45 11.22 0.92 1.08
N SER A 46 9.89 1.04 0.94
CA SER A 46 9.21 2.33 0.79
C SER A 46 8.74 2.83 2.16
N LEU A 47 9.36 3.90 2.67
CA LEU A 47 9.03 4.49 3.96
C LEU A 47 8.23 5.80 3.77
N SER A 48 7.29 6.08 4.66
CA SER A 48 6.67 7.39 4.84
C SER A 48 6.50 7.70 6.33
N LYS A 49 6.12 8.93 6.69
CA LYS A 49 5.89 9.31 8.09
C LYS A 49 4.91 8.34 8.75
N GLY A 50 5.38 7.53 9.69
CA GLY A 50 4.57 6.54 10.41
C GLY A 50 4.14 5.32 9.59
N THR A 51 4.72 5.03 8.43
CA THR A 51 4.39 3.83 7.64
C THR A 51 5.61 3.21 6.96
N ILE A 52 5.65 1.88 6.92
CA ILE A 52 6.59 1.10 6.11
C ILE A 52 5.78 0.25 5.15
N ARG A 53 6.06 0.32 3.85
CA ARG A 53 5.41 -0.49 2.81
C ARG A 53 6.35 -1.57 2.29
N PHE A 54 5.81 -2.77 2.13
CA PHE A 54 6.55 -3.97 1.70
C PHE A 54 5.63 -4.89 0.88
N THR A 55 6.11 -6.06 0.45
CA THR A 55 5.27 -7.03 -0.28
C THR A 55 5.41 -8.42 0.32
N ALA A 56 4.48 -9.34 0.06
CA ALA A 56 4.63 -10.71 0.53
C ALA A 56 5.88 -11.43 -0.05
N ALA A 57 6.34 -11.02 -1.24
CA ALA A 57 7.56 -11.54 -1.87
C ALA A 57 8.84 -10.92 -1.31
N HIS A 58 8.72 -9.76 -0.64
CA HIS A 58 9.82 -9.06 0.02
C HIS A 58 9.32 -8.58 1.38
N PRO A 59 9.17 -9.50 2.35
CA PRO A 59 8.66 -9.19 3.68
C PRO A 59 9.64 -8.29 4.43
N LEU A 60 9.19 -7.68 5.53
CA LEU A 60 10.14 -7.05 6.46
C LEU A 60 10.98 -8.14 7.14
N PRO A 61 12.26 -7.85 7.46
CA PRO A 61 13.04 -8.73 8.32
C PRO A 61 12.36 -8.87 9.69
N ASP A 62 12.29 -10.09 10.21
CA ASP A 62 11.56 -10.38 11.45
C ASP A 62 12.14 -9.61 12.66
N ASP A 63 13.47 -9.50 12.74
CA ASP A 63 14.17 -8.75 13.77
C ASP A 63 13.82 -7.24 13.75
N VAL A 64 13.66 -6.67 12.55
CA VAL A 64 13.23 -5.28 12.38
C VAL A 64 11.78 -5.12 12.83
N LEU A 65 10.91 -6.08 12.51
CA LEU A 65 9.50 -6.05 12.93
C LEU A 65 9.37 -6.17 14.46
N GLU A 66 10.15 -7.05 15.09
CA GLU A 66 10.22 -7.19 16.54
C GLU A 66 10.69 -5.88 17.22
N ASP A 67 11.72 -5.24 16.68
CA ASP A 67 12.20 -3.95 17.20
C ASP A 67 11.15 -2.84 17.07
N ILE A 68 10.41 -2.78 15.96
CA ILE A 68 9.31 -1.83 15.79
C ILE A 68 8.28 -1.99 16.91
N VAL A 69 7.87 -3.24 17.19
CA VAL A 69 6.90 -3.54 18.26
C VAL A 69 7.48 -3.18 19.63
N ARG A 70 8.73 -3.55 19.90
CA ARG A 70 9.42 -3.27 21.17
C ARG A 70 9.51 -1.78 21.45
N LEU A 71 9.97 -1.00 20.47
CA LEU A 71 10.08 0.46 20.58
C LEU A 71 8.72 1.11 20.79
N ARG A 72 7.68 0.67 20.06
CA ARG A 72 6.33 1.21 20.27
C ARG A 72 5.76 0.90 21.62
N ARG A 73 5.94 -0.32 22.13
CA ARG A 73 5.52 -0.68 23.48
C ARG A 73 6.21 0.17 24.54
N ALA A 74 7.51 0.45 24.39
CA ALA A 74 8.26 1.27 25.32
C ALA A 74 7.79 2.74 25.36
N GLU A 75 7.29 3.28 24.25
CA GLU A 75 6.68 4.62 24.21
C GLU A 75 5.28 4.65 24.85
N ILE A 76 4.51 3.56 24.75
CA ILE A 76 3.12 3.47 25.26
C ILE A 76 3.05 3.17 26.77
N LEU A 77 4.01 2.40 27.29
CA LEU A 77 4.02 1.92 28.68
C LEU A 77 4.80 2.83 29.65
N LYS A 78 5.18 4.03 29.22
CA LYS A 78 5.68 5.09 30.11
C LYS A 78 4.55 5.70 30.91
#